data_AF-A0A7W4G7H2-F1
#
_entry.id   AF-A0A7W4G7H2-F1
#
_cell.length_a   1.000
_cell.length_b   1.000
_cell.length_c   1.000
_cell.angle_alpha   90.00
_cell.angle_beta   90.00
_cell.angle_gamma   90.00
#
_symmetry.space_group_name_H-M   'P 1'
#
loop_
_entity.id
_entity.type
_entity.pdbx_description
1 polymer ?
#
loop_
_entity_poly.entity_id
_entity_poly.type
_entity_poly.pdbx_seq_one_letter_code
_entity_poly.pdbx_strand_id
1 'polypeptide(L)'
;MIKNKQAATLLPMNKVVNNQPGPPATPLEKQKEFETIAKQKRNYKAEWYKQFTTLIIKDVEITRQLDKHMDSFYRELSTLYKKSNGYYDDFDKLDKNIQVALFDMIFNLGAVKIVTKFTEFDKAIKTGDWIKAAKESYRPQLSAERNNYVRAKLSAANSIKVTTP
;
A
#
# COMPACT_ATOMS: atom_id res chain seq x y z
N MET A 1 1.71 -0.83 -10.87
CA MET A 1 1.17 -1.56 -12.04
C MET A 1 2.21 -1.56 -13.15
N ILE A 2 2.53 -2.72 -13.72
CA ILE A 2 3.44 -2.85 -14.86
C ILE A 2 2.74 -2.24 -16.08
N LYS A 3 3.26 -1.12 -16.59
CA LYS A 3 2.52 -0.28 -17.55
C LYS A 3 2.49 -0.84 -18.96
N ASN A 4 3.53 -1.59 -19.35
CA ASN A 4 3.69 -2.14 -20.69
C ASN A 4 4.71 -3.29 -20.68
N LYS A 5 4.87 -3.95 -21.84
CA LYS A 5 5.80 -5.06 -22.00
C LYS A 5 7.27 -4.68 -21.77
N GLN A 6 7.65 -3.42 -22.01
CA GLN A 6 9.01 -2.95 -21.72
C GLN A 6 9.26 -2.85 -20.22
N ALA A 7 8.28 -2.38 -19.44
CA ALA A 7 8.38 -2.37 -17.98
C ALA A 7 8.45 -3.80 -17.41
N ALA A 8 7.81 -4.78 -18.06
CA ALA A 8 7.87 -6.17 -17.64
C ALA A 8 9.28 -6.77 -17.72
N THR A 9 10.13 -6.32 -18.66
CA THR A 9 11.49 -6.87 -18.80
C THR A 9 12.40 -6.53 -17.62
N LEU A 10 12.07 -5.47 -16.88
CA LEU A 10 12.81 -4.98 -15.72
C LEU A 10 12.52 -5.79 -14.45
N LEU A 11 11.50 -6.65 -14.47
CA LEU A 11 11.15 -7.48 -13.31
C LEU A 11 12.15 -8.62 -13.12
N PRO A 12 12.55 -8.96 -11.89
CA PRO A 12 13.50 -10.06 -11.66
C PRO A 12 12.77 -11.40 -11.62
N MET A 13 12.20 -11.77 -12.77
CA MET A 13 11.48 -13.02 -12.95
C MET A 13 12.45 -14.16 -13.29
N ASN A 14 12.12 -15.34 -12.80
CA ASN A 14 12.83 -16.59 -12.97
C ASN A 14 11.89 -17.61 -13.61
N LYS A 15 12.45 -18.51 -14.39
CA LYS A 15 11.74 -19.70 -14.86
C LYS A 15 11.38 -20.59 -13.67
N VAL A 16 10.34 -21.39 -13.80
CA VAL A 16 9.98 -22.41 -12.80
C VAL A 16 10.64 -23.74 -13.17
N VAL A 17 11.35 -24.36 -12.22
CA VAL A 17 11.92 -25.71 -12.35
C VAL A 17 11.53 -26.48 -11.08
N ASN A 18 10.85 -27.62 -11.22
CA ASN A 18 10.37 -28.42 -10.09
C ASN A 18 9.60 -27.60 -9.03
N ASN A 19 8.70 -26.71 -9.48
CA ASN A 19 7.94 -25.78 -8.64
C ASN A 19 8.80 -24.80 -7.81
N GLN A 20 10.05 -24.55 -8.22
CA GLN A 20 10.97 -23.62 -7.56
C GLN A 20 11.58 -22.61 -8.54
N PRO A 21 12.10 -21.47 -8.05
CA PRO A 21 12.76 -20.49 -8.90
C PRO A 21 14.04 -21.05 -9.53
N GLY A 22 14.03 -21.20 -10.84
CA GLY A 22 15.17 -21.59 -11.66
C GLY A 22 15.99 -20.40 -12.17
N PRO A 23 16.68 -20.54 -13.31
CA PRO A 23 17.48 -19.48 -13.90
C PRO A 23 16.65 -18.22 -14.22
N PRO A 24 17.29 -17.04 -14.28
CA PRO A 24 16.62 -15.81 -14.70
C PRO A 24 15.91 -15.96 -16.05
N ALA A 25 14.73 -15.38 -16.17
CA ALA A 25 14.01 -15.29 -17.43
C ALA A 25 14.67 -14.24 -18.34
N THR A 26 14.70 -14.52 -19.63
CA THR A 26 15.13 -13.60 -20.68
C THR A 26 14.12 -12.46 -20.86
N PRO A 27 14.50 -11.33 -21.45
CA PRO A 27 13.56 -10.25 -21.79
C PRO A 27 12.39 -10.73 -22.66
N LEU A 28 12.65 -11.62 -23.62
CA LEU A 28 11.62 -12.16 -24.52
C LEU A 28 10.60 -13.02 -23.77
N GLU A 29 11.05 -13.88 -22.85
CA GLU A 29 10.16 -14.67 -21.99
C GLU A 29 9.25 -13.78 -21.14
N LYS A 30 9.80 -12.72 -20.54
CA LYS A 30 9.02 -11.74 -19.75
C LYS A 30 8.00 -10.98 -20.59
N GLN A 31 8.37 -10.57 -21.81
CA GLN A 31 7.44 -9.91 -22.74
C GLN A 31 6.31 -10.86 -23.16
N LYS A 32 6.63 -12.11 -23.49
CA LYS A 32 5.65 -13.12 -23.87
C LYS A 32 4.67 -13.41 -22.74
N GLU A 33 5.14 -13.52 -21.50
CA GLU A 33 4.27 -13.71 -20.34
C GLU A 33 3.36 -12.49 -20.12
N PHE A 34 3.89 -11.28 -20.20
CA PHE A 34 3.10 -10.05 -20.12
C PHE A 34 1.99 -10.03 -21.18
N GLU A 35 2.31 -10.34 -22.44
CA GLU A 35 1.34 -10.39 -23.53
C GLU A 35 0.29 -11.50 -23.34
N THR A 36 0.68 -12.63 -22.76
CA THR A 36 -0.24 -13.74 -22.42
C THR A 36 -1.25 -13.31 -21.37
N ILE A 37 -0.80 -12.65 -20.30
CA ILE A 37 -1.67 -12.14 -19.23
C ILE A 37 -2.55 -10.99 -19.75
N ALA A 38 -2.01 -10.10 -20.58
CA ALA A 38 -2.74 -8.95 -21.10
C ALA A 38 -3.95 -9.31 -21.98
N LYS A 39 -3.95 -10.51 -22.58
CA LYS A 39 -5.07 -11.06 -23.38
C LYS A 39 -6.19 -11.64 -22.53
N GLN A 40 -5.98 -11.85 -21.24
CA GLN A 40 -6.96 -12.48 -20.36
C GLN A 40 -8.06 -11.50 -19.93
N LYS A 41 -9.19 -12.05 -19.49
CA LYS A 41 -10.26 -11.25 -18.89
C LYS A 41 -9.72 -10.48 -17.68
N ARG A 42 -10.16 -9.22 -17.53
CA ARG A 42 -9.77 -8.33 -16.43
C ARG A 42 -10.66 -8.54 -15.21
N ASN A 43 -10.25 -7.97 -14.07
CA ASN A 43 -11.00 -7.95 -12.80
C ASN A 43 -11.14 -9.32 -12.12
N TYR A 44 -10.19 -10.22 -12.33
CA TYR A 44 -10.09 -11.47 -11.57
C TYR A 44 -9.06 -11.36 -10.44
N LYS A 45 -9.11 -12.28 -9.47
CA LYS A 45 -8.12 -12.36 -8.40
C LYS A 45 -6.78 -12.89 -8.94
N ALA A 46 -5.68 -12.55 -8.28
CA ALA A 46 -4.33 -13.00 -8.67
C ALA A 46 -4.24 -14.53 -8.84
N GLU A 47 -4.88 -15.31 -7.97
CA GLU A 47 -4.89 -16.79 -8.07
C GLU A 47 -5.48 -17.28 -9.39
N TRP A 48 -6.49 -16.60 -9.93
CA TRP A 48 -7.05 -16.95 -11.23
C TRP A 48 -6.05 -16.73 -12.37
N TYR A 49 -5.20 -15.70 -12.27
CA TYR A 49 -4.17 -15.42 -13.27
C TYR A 49 -3.01 -16.42 -13.24
N LYS A 50 -2.78 -17.09 -12.12
CA LYS A 50 -1.66 -18.03 -11.91
C LYS A 50 -1.63 -19.15 -12.95
N GLN A 51 -2.79 -19.59 -13.43
CA GLN A 51 -2.89 -20.61 -14.48
C GLN A 51 -2.29 -20.17 -15.84
N PHE A 52 -2.09 -18.87 -16.04
CA PHE A 52 -1.50 -18.28 -17.25
C PHE A 52 -0.04 -17.84 -17.04
N THR A 53 0.55 -18.12 -15.87
CA THR A 53 1.93 -17.74 -15.54
C THR A 53 2.85 -18.94 -15.58
N THR A 54 4.07 -18.71 -16.05
CA THR A 54 5.16 -19.67 -16.22
C THR A 54 6.46 -19.18 -15.58
N LEU A 55 6.52 -17.89 -15.22
CA LEU A 55 7.64 -17.28 -14.52
C LEU A 55 7.20 -16.86 -13.10
N ILE A 56 8.17 -16.79 -12.20
CA ILE A 56 7.96 -16.38 -10.80
C ILE A 56 9.02 -15.37 -10.36
N ILE A 57 8.71 -14.56 -9.36
CA ILE A 57 9.69 -13.71 -8.69
C ILE A 57 10.11 -14.43 -7.40
N LYS A 58 11.41 -14.41 -7.08
CA LYS A 58 11.92 -14.98 -5.83
C LYS A 58 11.42 -14.21 -4.62
N ASP A 59 11.20 -14.90 -3.50
CA ASP A 59 10.76 -14.28 -2.25
C ASP A 59 11.64 -13.11 -1.80
N VAL A 60 12.97 -13.26 -1.91
CA VAL A 60 13.93 -12.18 -1.60
C VAL A 60 13.65 -10.90 -2.41
N GLU A 61 13.23 -11.05 -3.66
CA GLU A 61 12.91 -9.91 -4.52
C GLU A 61 11.54 -9.32 -4.20
N ILE A 62 10.57 -10.17 -3.84
CA ILE A 62 9.26 -9.72 -3.35
C ILE A 62 9.45 -8.86 -2.10
N THR A 63 10.22 -9.35 -1.13
CA THR A 63 10.56 -8.61 0.10
C THR A 63 11.28 -7.30 -0.23
N ARG A 64 12.29 -7.32 -1.11
CA ARG A 64 13.00 -6.10 -1.50
C ARG A 64 12.09 -5.04 -2.12
N GLN A 65 11.11 -5.46 -2.94
CA GLN A 65 10.13 -4.53 -3.50
C GLN A 65 9.18 -3.98 -2.42
N LEU A 66 8.73 -4.84 -1.51
CA LEU A 66 7.93 -4.43 -0.35
C LEU A 66 8.66 -3.37 0.47
N ASP A 67 9.90 -3.64 0.87
CA ASP A 67 10.72 -2.74 1.69
C ASP A 67 10.91 -1.39 1.01
N LYS A 68 11.23 -1.39 -0.30
CA LYS A 68 11.35 -0.16 -1.08
C LYS A 68 10.07 0.69 -1.08
N HIS A 69 8.92 0.04 -1.20
CA HIS A 69 7.63 0.73 -1.15
C HIS A 69 7.34 1.27 0.25
N MET A 70 7.60 0.47 1.29
CA MET A 70 7.46 0.87 2.68
C MET A 70 8.33 2.08 3.02
N ASP A 71 9.58 2.08 2.60
CA ASP A 71 10.51 3.19 2.78
C ASP A 71 10.05 4.47 2.07
N SER A 72 9.50 4.33 0.86
CA SER A 72 8.95 5.48 0.12
C SER A 72 7.76 6.08 0.84
N PHE A 73 6.81 5.24 1.25
CA PHE A 73 5.63 5.69 1.98
C PHE A 73 5.99 6.29 3.33
N TYR A 74 6.94 5.69 4.04
CA TYR A 74 7.48 6.26 5.28
C TYR A 74 8.01 7.67 5.05
N ARG A 75 8.91 7.87 4.08
CA ARG A 75 9.45 9.20 3.77
C ARG A 75 8.36 10.21 3.40
N GLU A 76 7.37 9.80 2.62
CA GLU A 76 6.24 10.65 2.24
C GLU A 76 5.40 11.03 3.46
N LEU A 77 5.05 10.07 4.32
CA LEU A 77 4.29 10.29 5.55
C LEU A 77 5.05 11.17 6.54
N SER A 78 6.31 10.88 6.83
CA SER A 78 7.14 11.67 7.74
C SER A 78 7.45 13.07 7.20
N THR A 79 7.42 13.27 5.88
CA THR A 79 7.55 14.60 5.26
C THR A 79 6.23 15.38 5.36
N LEU A 80 5.10 14.72 5.09
CA LEU A 80 3.78 15.32 5.11
C LEU A 80 3.38 15.72 6.54
N TYR A 81 3.36 14.75 7.45
CA TYR A 81 2.91 14.90 8.82
C TYR A 81 4.06 15.31 9.73
N LYS A 82 4.30 16.61 9.76
CA LYS A 82 5.23 17.27 10.68
C LYS A 82 4.50 18.33 11.48
N LYS A 83 4.90 18.48 12.74
CA LYS A 83 4.46 19.60 13.56
C LYS A 83 4.84 20.94 12.93
N SER A 84 6.00 21.02 12.28
CA SER A 84 6.44 22.20 11.50
C SER A 84 5.51 22.55 10.33
N ASN A 85 4.77 21.58 9.80
CA ASN A 85 3.78 21.77 8.74
C ASN A 85 2.37 22.07 9.31
N GLY A 86 2.27 22.27 10.62
CA GLY A 86 1.04 22.57 11.34
C GLY A 86 0.17 21.34 11.65
N TYR A 87 0.72 20.13 11.58
CA TYR A 87 0.02 18.92 12.05
C TYR A 87 0.15 18.73 13.55
N TYR A 88 -0.71 17.88 14.11
CA TYR A 88 -0.79 17.59 15.54
C TYR A 88 0.57 17.22 16.15
N ASP A 89 1.32 16.36 15.45
CA ASP A 89 2.69 15.98 15.82
C ASP A 89 3.46 15.49 14.58
N ASP A 90 4.75 15.22 14.77
CA ASP A 90 5.56 14.49 13.79
C ASP A 90 5.07 13.04 13.65
N PHE A 91 5.09 12.50 12.43
CA PHE A 91 4.60 11.15 12.13
C PHE A 91 5.09 10.08 13.12
N ASP A 92 6.38 10.08 13.44
CA ASP A 92 7.02 9.08 14.31
C ASP A 92 6.59 9.19 15.77
N LYS A 93 5.96 10.31 16.16
CA LYS A 93 5.42 10.56 17.50
C LYS A 93 3.95 10.20 17.64
N LEU A 94 3.25 9.93 16.53
CA LEU A 94 1.87 9.49 16.55
C LEU A 94 1.76 8.07 17.14
N ASP A 95 0.58 7.74 17.69
CA ASP A 95 0.29 6.37 18.15
C ASP A 95 0.51 5.35 17.02
N LYS A 96 1.01 4.15 17.36
CA LYS A 96 1.29 3.10 16.38
C LYS A 96 0.07 2.73 15.54
N ASN A 97 -1.13 2.75 16.11
CA ASN A 97 -2.34 2.47 15.34
C ASN A 97 -2.64 3.58 14.32
N ILE A 98 -2.38 4.85 14.68
CA ILE A 98 -2.52 5.97 13.74
C ILE A 98 -1.49 5.81 12.61
N GLN A 99 -0.23 5.51 12.92
CA GLN A 99 0.80 5.27 11.91
C GLN A 99 0.40 4.15 10.94
N VAL A 100 -0.11 3.03 11.46
CA VAL A 100 -0.61 1.90 10.64
C VAL A 100 -1.79 2.31 9.77
N ALA A 101 -2.74 3.09 10.30
CA ALA A 101 -3.86 3.62 9.53
C ALA A 101 -3.40 4.54 8.39
N LEU A 102 -2.38 5.37 8.63
CA LEU A 102 -1.81 6.26 7.63
C LEU A 102 -1.04 5.51 6.54
N PHE A 103 -0.32 4.44 6.88
CA PHE A 103 0.26 3.52 5.89
C PHE A 103 -0.81 2.86 5.01
N ASP A 104 -1.95 2.49 5.59
CA ASP A 104 -3.09 1.96 4.84
C ASP A 104 -3.66 3.01 3.87
N MET A 105 -3.85 4.25 4.35
CA MET A 105 -4.33 5.36 3.54
C MET A 105 -3.39 5.65 2.36
N ILE A 106 -2.08 5.75 2.61
CA ILE A 106 -1.11 6.11 1.56
C ILE A 106 -0.91 4.99 0.53
N PHE A 107 -0.97 3.72 0.95
CA PHE A 107 -0.94 2.59 0.02
C PHE A 107 -2.09 2.65 -1.01
N ASN A 108 -3.29 3.02 -0.56
CA ASN A 108 -4.48 3.03 -1.41
C ASN A 108 -4.64 4.33 -2.22
N LEU A 109 -4.19 5.46 -1.67
CA LEU A 109 -4.49 6.78 -2.21
C LEU A 109 -3.25 7.50 -2.77
N GLY A 110 -2.08 7.26 -2.18
CA GLY A 110 -0.89 8.10 -2.31
C GLY A 110 -1.02 9.42 -1.52
N ALA A 111 0.12 10.01 -1.14
CA ALA A 111 0.15 11.21 -0.29
C ALA A 111 -0.67 12.37 -0.85
N VAL A 112 -0.56 12.63 -2.16
CA VAL A 112 -1.26 13.73 -2.84
C VAL A 112 -2.78 13.62 -2.67
N LYS A 113 -3.37 12.43 -2.86
CA LYS A 113 -4.83 12.27 -2.79
C LYS A 113 -5.33 12.34 -1.35
N ILE A 114 -4.52 11.98 -0.36
CA ILE A 114 -4.90 12.15 1.05
C ILE A 114 -5.19 13.64 1.30
N VAL A 115 -4.26 14.53 0.93
CA VAL A 115 -4.40 15.96 1.16
C VAL A 115 -5.45 16.61 0.25
N THR A 116 -5.47 16.24 -1.04
CA THR A 116 -6.28 16.95 -2.05
C THR A 116 -7.70 16.42 -2.21
N LYS A 117 -7.98 15.16 -1.86
CA LYS A 117 -9.30 14.54 -2.02
C LYS A 117 -9.94 14.14 -0.72
N PHE A 118 -9.15 13.75 0.28
CA PHE A 118 -9.63 13.40 1.61
C PHE A 118 -9.41 14.57 2.56
N THR A 119 -9.88 15.75 2.16
CA THR A 119 -9.58 17.03 2.83
C THR A 119 -10.07 17.06 4.27
N GLU A 120 -11.24 16.50 4.58
CA GLU A 120 -11.77 16.46 5.95
C GLU A 120 -11.04 15.45 6.83
N PHE A 121 -10.56 14.35 6.25
CA PHE A 121 -9.65 13.44 6.94
C PHE A 121 -8.32 14.14 7.27
N ASP A 122 -7.69 14.79 6.30
CA ASP A 122 -6.42 15.49 6.48
C ASP A 122 -6.52 16.60 7.54
N LYS A 123 -7.58 17.42 7.49
CA LYS A 123 -7.88 18.41 8.54
C LYS A 123 -8.01 17.77 9.92
N ALA A 124 -8.68 16.63 10.02
CA ALA A 124 -8.84 15.93 11.29
C ALA A 124 -7.49 15.40 11.83
N ILE A 125 -6.63 14.85 10.97
CA ILE A 125 -5.25 14.48 11.34
C ILE A 125 -4.46 15.70 11.81
N LYS A 126 -4.61 16.83 11.11
CA LYS A 126 -3.94 18.10 11.44
C LYS A 126 -4.27 18.59 12.84
N THR A 127 -5.50 18.42 13.29
CA THR A 127 -5.96 18.83 14.64
C THR A 127 -5.91 17.70 15.67
N GLY A 128 -5.51 16.48 15.30
CA GLY A 128 -5.55 15.31 16.19
C GLY A 128 -6.95 14.83 16.55
N ASP A 129 -7.96 15.11 15.73
CA ASP A 129 -9.32 14.63 15.91
C ASP A 129 -9.45 13.22 15.32
N TRP A 130 -9.04 12.21 16.11
CA TRP A 130 -8.96 10.84 15.65
C TRP A 130 -10.34 10.20 15.39
N ILE A 131 -11.40 10.69 16.05
CA ILE A 131 -12.77 10.21 15.82
C ILE A 131 -13.28 10.72 14.47
N LYS A 132 -13.07 12.01 14.18
CA LYS A 132 -13.39 12.56 12.86
C LYS A 132 -12.53 11.91 11.78
N ALA A 133 -11.22 11.75 12.00
CA ALA A 133 -10.36 11.04 11.05
C ALA A 133 -10.85 9.60 10.79
N ALA A 134 -11.28 8.87 11.83
CA ALA A 134 -11.82 7.52 11.67
C ALA A 134 -13.07 7.51 10.76
N LYS A 135 -13.98 8.47 10.96
CA LYS A 135 -15.19 8.63 10.13
C LYS A 135 -14.85 9.00 8.68
N GLU A 136 -13.98 9.96 8.47
CA GLU A 136 -13.61 10.49 7.15
C GLU A 136 -12.62 9.59 6.38
N SER A 137 -12.11 8.52 6.99
CA SER A 137 -11.21 7.57 6.35
C SER A 137 -11.88 6.61 5.34
N TYR A 138 -13.21 6.63 5.23
CA TYR A 138 -13.97 5.71 4.39
C TYR A 138 -13.65 5.86 2.90
N ARG A 139 -13.30 4.74 2.24
CA ARG A 139 -12.98 4.69 0.80
C ARG A 139 -13.98 3.77 0.08
N PRO A 140 -14.87 4.29 -0.78
CA PRO A 140 -15.94 3.50 -1.41
C PRO A 140 -15.46 2.34 -2.28
N GLN A 141 -14.25 2.43 -2.84
CA GLN A 141 -13.67 1.42 -3.71
C GLN A 141 -13.09 0.21 -2.97
N LEU A 142 -13.05 0.25 -1.63
CA LEU A 142 -12.51 -0.81 -0.80
C LEU A 142 -13.63 -1.57 -0.09
N SER A 143 -13.33 -2.82 0.27
CA SER A 143 -14.22 -3.68 1.06
C SER A 143 -14.55 -3.05 2.42
N ALA A 144 -15.74 -3.37 2.96
CA ALA A 144 -16.18 -2.90 4.27
C ALA A 144 -15.19 -3.28 5.39
N GLU A 145 -14.63 -4.49 5.34
CA GLU A 145 -13.65 -5.02 6.30
C GLU A 145 -12.41 -4.13 6.36
N ARG A 146 -11.88 -3.73 5.20
CA ARG A 146 -10.70 -2.85 5.09
C ARG A 146 -10.99 -1.45 5.62
N ASN A 147 -12.17 -0.91 5.33
CA ASN A 147 -12.57 0.40 5.88
C ASN A 147 -12.74 0.33 7.41
N ASN A 148 -13.36 -0.73 7.92
CA ASN A 148 -13.54 -0.96 9.36
C ASN A 148 -12.19 -1.14 10.08
N TYR A 149 -11.22 -1.82 9.46
CA TYR A 149 -9.87 -1.96 10.00
C TYR A 149 -9.20 -0.61 10.26
N VAL A 150 -9.19 0.28 9.27
CA VAL A 150 -8.59 1.61 9.39
C VAL A 150 -9.34 2.48 10.41
N ARG A 151 -10.67 2.42 10.38
CA ARG A 151 -11.52 3.13 11.35
C ARG A 151 -11.19 2.72 12.78
N ALA A 152 -11.09 1.41 13.04
CA ALA A 152 -10.77 0.87 14.35
C ALA A 152 -9.39 1.33 14.84
N LYS A 153 -8.38 1.34 13.95
CA LYS A 153 -7.04 1.81 14.28
C LYS A 153 -7.00 3.29 14.68
N LEU A 154 -7.74 4.15 13.97
CA LEU A 154 -7.83 5.57 14.31
C LEU A 154 -8.61 5.79 15.62
N SER A 155 -9.69 5.06 15.85
CA SER A 155 -10.48 5.17 17.09
C SER A 155 -9.75 4.63 18.33
N ALA A 156 -8.86 3.64 18.17
CA ALA A 156 -8.13 3.05 19.29
C ALA A 156 -7.22 4.03 20.04
N ALA A 157 -6.69 5.06 19.36
CA ALA A 157 -5.81 6.06 19.95
C ALA A 157 -6.46 6.90 21.08
N ASN A 158 -7.79 6.97 21.13
CA ASN A 158 -8.51 7.65 22.22
C ASN A 158 -8.62 6.80 23.50
N SER A 159 -8.42 5.49 23.41
CA SER A 159 -8.55 4.56 24.54
C SER A 159 -7.34 4.62 25.48
N ILE A 160 -6.25 5.28 25.07
CA ILE A 160 -5.00 5.37 25.85
C ILE A 160 -4.97 6.63 26.73
N LYS A 161 -5.82 7.64 26.46
CA LYS A 161 -5.90 8.86 27.29
C LYS A 161 -6.86 8.73 28.49
N VAL A 162 -7.50 7.57 28.68
CA VAL A 162 -8.43 7.31 29.80
C VAL A 162 -7.90 6.18 30.69
N THR A 163 -6.75 6.42 31.30
CA THR A 163 -6.29 5.78 32.54
C THR A 163 -5.38 6.82 33.20
N THR A 164 -5.97 7.83 33.85
CA THR A 164 -6.23 7.95 35.32
C THR A 164 -4.97 8.25 36.14
N PRO A 165 -5.11 8.80 37.35
CA PRO A 165 -5.65 10.09 37.77
C PRO A 165 -4.54 11.04 38.26
#